data_AF-A0A239MIC8-F1
#
_entry.id   AF-A0A239MIC8-F1
#
_cell.length_a   1.000
_cell.length_b   1.000
_cell.length_c   1.000
_cell.angle_alpha   90.00
_cell.angle_beta   90.00
_cell.angle_gamma   90.00
#
_symmetry.space_group_name_H-M   'P 1'
#
loop_
_entity.id
_entity.type
_entity.pdbx_description
1 polymer ?
#
loop_
_entity_poly.entity_id
_entity_poly.type
_entity_poly.pdbx_seq_one_letter_code
_entity_poly.pdbx_strand_id
1 'polypeptide(L)'
;MLCVGGGTPRDLYGLAGAPGFTADPYPLERTLEGVPSECDVAVIGGGLTAVDIVVSLAARGHTGRMSLVSRSGALPFVWQRPTETGLRHLAPERLRSLGGPVTLSGFADLIRAELAERGESWDELAAWITAAMRRDPAANLREQLAMVDAPQLGRRIVQEAAHTAGPIAWRLLPPSDRERLRTRHLRTVTSLASPMVPRNAAVLLELFEAGTLEALPGLEKIEPGRRFRITHAAGVRTAGAVINAVNPPPHAIPRAAEALATSLLAQGAAQDSDGGLATDPGTGRLLIEGRPDQRLHVVGDLAGGGPFLVSGIPGVAAQAHRAARSIRSR
;
A
#
# COMPACT_ATOMS: atom_id res chain seq x y z
N MET A 1 12.15 16.01 16.33
CA MET A 1 11.72 15.16 15.19
C MET A 1 10.20 15.06 15.21
N LEU A 2 9.58 15.08 14.03
CA LEU A 2 8.16 14.95 13.81
C LEU A 2 7.89 13.53 13.26
N CYS A 3 7.33 12.67 14.11
CA CYS A 3 7.05 11.26 13.83
C CYS A 3 5.59 10.96 14.22
N VAL A 4 4.64 11.64 13.59
CA VAL A 4 3.25 11.68 14.07
C VAL A 4 2.41 10.45 13.67
N GLY A 5 2.99 9.51 12.93
CA GLY A 5 2.28 8.37 12.37
C GLY A 5 1.56 8.69 11.05
N GLY A 6 0.79 7.72 10.57
CA GLY A 6 -0.09 7.88 9.40
C GLY A 6 -1.44 8.49 9.78
N GLY A 7 -2.25 8.81 8.77
CA GLY A 7 -3.59 9.35 8.98
C GLY A 7 -4.59 8.33 9.57
N THR A 8 -5.86 8.74 9.64
CA THR A 8 -6.97 7.85 10.00
C THR A 8 -7.67 7.32 8.75
N PRO A 9 -8.17 6.07 8.76
CA PRO A 9 -8.99 5.54 7.66
C PRO A 9 -10.12 6.50 7.29
N ARG A 10 -10.34 6.70 6.00
CA ARG A 10 -11.41 7.57 5.51
C ARG A 10 -12.70 6.77 5.39
N ASP A 11 -13.78 7.34 5.90
CA ASP A 11 -15.13 6.88 5.63
C ASP A 11 -15.57 7.40 4.25
N LEU A 12 -15.32 6.60 3.21
CA LEU A 12 -15.62 6.97 1.82
C LEU A 12 -17.12 6.95 1.50
N TYR A 13 -17.94 6.33 2.35
CA TYR A 13 -19.36 6.09 2.09
C TYR A 13 -20.29 6.75 3.11
N GLY A 14 -19.73 7.50 4.08
CA GLY A 14 -20.52 8.23 5.08
C GLY A 14 -21.30 7.30 6.01
N LEU A 15 -20.72 6.16 6.37
CA LEU A 15 -21.33 5.13 7.21
C LEU A 15 -21.09 5.36 8.72
N ALA A 16 -20.30 6.36 9.10
CA ALA A 16 -20.01 6.68 10.49
C ALA A 16 -21.30 6.83 11.32
N GLY A 17 -21.38 6.09 12.43
CA GLY A 17 -22.54 6.04 13.31
C GLY A 17 -23.62 5.03 12.92
N ALA A 18 -23.54 4.39 11.75
CA ALA A 18 -24.44 3.30 11.38
C ALA A 18 -24.16 2.04 12.23
N PRO A 19 -25.17 1.41 12.84
CA PRO A 19 -25.00 0.14 13.54
C PRO A 19 -24.38 -0.94 12.62
N GLY A 20 -23.36 -1.63 13.12
CA GLY A 20 -22.65 -2.67 12.36
C GLY A 20 -21.56 -2.14 11.41
N PHE A 21 -21.29 -0.83 11.38
CA PHE A 21 -20.14 -0.27 10.66
C PHE A 21 -18.92 -0.07 11.57
N THR A 22 -17.78 -0.59 11.14
CA THR A 22 -16.48 -0.39 11.80
C THR A 22 -15.60 0.51 10.94
N ALA A 23 -15.38 1.75 11.37
CA ALA A 23 -14.65 2.78 10.61
C ALA A 23 -13.13 2.59 10.60
N ASP A 24 -12.56 2.12 11.71
CA ASP A 24 -11.15 1.74 11.86
C ASP A 24 -11.11 0.30 12.39
N PRO A 25 -10.50 -0.64 11.66
CA PRO A 25 -10.54 -2.05 12.02
C PRO A 25 -9.54 -2.40 13.12
N TYR A 26 -8.55 -1.56 13.45
CA TYR A 26 -7.56 -1.91 14.46
C TYR A 26 -7.89 -1.36 15.86
N PRO A 27 -7.52 -2.07 16.94
CA PRO A 27 -6.96 -3.42 16.98
C PRO A 27 -8.03 -4.50 16.71
N LEU A 28 -7.72 -5.46 15.84
CA LEU A 28 -8.67 -6.46 15.32
C LEU A 28 -9.24 -7.35 16.42
N GLU A 29 -8.47 -7.62 17.47
CA GLU A 29 -8.90 -8.45 18.60
C GLU A 29 -10.15 -7.89 19.28
N ARG A 30 -10.23 -6.55 19.34
CA ARG A 30 -11.32 -5.81 19.97
C ARG A 30 -12.43 -5.48 18.98
N THR A 31 -12.09 -4.98 17.80
CA THR A 31 -13.09 -4.50 16.82
C THR A 31 -13.90 -5.64 16.22
N LEU A 32 -13.34 -6.86 16.14
CA LEU A 32 -14.03 -8.04 15.62
C LEU A 32 -14.77 -8.83 16.70
N GLU A 33 -14.63 -8.50 17.98
CA GLU A 33 -15.30 -9.21 19.08
C GLU A 33 -16.83 -9.09 19.00
N GLY A 34 -17.33 -7.93 18.58
CA GLY A 34 -18.76 -7.67 18.43
C GLY A 34 -19.38 -8.15 17.12
N VAL A 35 -18.63 -8.81 16.24
CA VAL A 35 -19.15 -9.31 14.95
C VAL A 35 -19.71 -10.72 15.14
N PRO A 36 -21.04 -10.95 15.00
CA PRO A 36 -21.62 -12.28 15.16
C PRO A 36 -21.03 -13.28 14.16
N SER A 37 -20.82 -14.53 14.58
CA SER A 37 -20.15 -15.56 13.77
C SER A 37 -20.86 -15.87 12.46
N GLU A 38 -22.18 -15.81 12.43
CA GLU A 38 -23.07 -16.21 11.34
C GLU A 38 -23.53 -15.02 10.48
N CYS A 39 -23.12 -13.80 10.86
CA CYS A 39 -23.51 -12.58 10.18
C CYS A 39 -22.73 -12.41 8.88
N ASP A 40 -23.39 -12.06 7.76
CA ASP A 40 -22.64 -11.72 6.55
C ASP A 40 -21.87 -10.40 6.73
N VAL A 41 -20.58 -10.41 6.39
CA VAL A 41 -19.64 -9.29 6.56
C VAL A 41 -19.16 -8.81 5.21
N ALA A 42 -19.24 -7.50 4.96
CA ALA A 42 -18.55 -6.87 3.85
C ALA A 42 -17.33 -6.08 4.33
N VAL A 43 -16.18 -6.31 3.69
CA VAL A 43 -14.92 -5.64 4.00
C VAL A 43 -14.60 -4.68 2.86
N ILE A 44 -14.50 -3.38 3.16
CA ILE A 44 -14.25 -2.34 2.16
C ILE A 44 -12.77 -2.30 1.81
N GLY A 45 -12.45 -2.83 0.62
CA GLY A 45 -11.10 -2.92 0.09
C GLY A 45 -10.67 -4.37 -0.14
N GLY A 46 -9.49 -4.50 -0.74
CA GLY A 46 -8.82 -5.80 -0.93
C GLY A 46 -7.32 -5.68 -0.67
N GLY A 47 -6.89 -4.76 0.19
CA GLY A 47 -5.48 -4.62 0.58
C GLY A 47 -5.09 -5.57 1.72
N LEU A 48 -3.87 -5.44 2.25
CA LEU A 48 -3.41 -6.25 3.40
C LEU A 48 -4.32 -6.12 4.62
N THR A 49 -4.83 -4.94 4.92
CA THR A 49 -5.81 -4.74 6.00
C THR A 49 -7.06 -5.60 5.81
N ALA A 50 -7.54 -5.75 4.57
CA ALA A 50 -8.69 -6.61 4.27
C ALA A 50 -8.35 -8.09 4.44
N VAL A 51 -7.13 -8.49 4.07
CA VAL A 51 -6.60 -9.84 4.31
C VAL A 51 -6.56 -10.12 5.81
N ASP A 52 -6.03 -9.20 6.62
CA ASP A 52 -5.93 -9.36 8.07
C ASP A 52 -7.31 -9.50 8.73
N ILE A 53 -8.30 -8.72 8.30
CA ILE A 53 -9.69 -8.82 8.77
C ILE A 53 -10.26 -10.21 8.45
N VAL A 54 -10.16 -10.66 7.20
CA VAL A 54 -10.71 -11.96 6.76
C VAL A 54 -10.04 -13.12 7.50
N VAL A 55 -8.70 -13.12 7.59
CA VAL A 55 -7.97 -14.17 8.31
C VAL A 55 -8.31 -14.16 9.80
N SER A 56 -8.50 -12.98 10.39
CA SER A 56 -8.88 -12.86 11.81
C SER A 56 -10.31 -13.33 12.06
N LEU A 57 -11.26 -13.02 11.18
CA LEU A 57 -12.63 -13.55 11.26
C LEU A 57 -12.64 -15.08 11.12
N ALA A 58 -11.92 -15.62 10.15
CA ALA A 58 -11.80 -17.06 9.94
C ALA A 58 -11.18 -17.77 11.17
N ALA A 59 -10.11 -17.20 11.75
CA ALA A 59 -9.48 -17.72 12.96
C ALA A 59 -10.41 -17.72 14.18
N ARG A 60 -11.45 -16.88 14.18
CA ARG A 60 -12.49 -16.81 15.22
C ARG A 60 -13.69 -17.71 14.93
N GLY A 61 -13.64 -18.53 13.88
CA GLY A 61 -14.71 -19.44 13.50
C GLY A 61 -15.93 -18.76 12.89
N HIS A 62 -15.74 -17.61 12.22
CA HIS A 62 -16.82 -16.95 11.50
C HIS A 62 -17.34 -17.84 10.35
N THR A 63 -18.64 -18.08 10.33
CA THR A 63 -19.36 -18.94 9.38
C THR A 63 -20.24 -18.17 8.41
N GLY A 64 -20.53 -16.90 8.70
CA GLY A 64 -21.22 -15.98 7.80
C GLY A 64 -20.43 -15.73 6.52
N ARG A 65 -21.13 -15.28 5.47
CA ARG A 65 -20.47 -14.98 4.20
C ARG A 65 -19.61 -13.73 4.35
N MET A 66 -18.37 -13.80 3.90
CA MET A 66 -17.46 -12.66 3.82
C MET A 66 -17.37 -12.17 2.37
N SER A 67 -17.39 -10.84 2.18
CA SER A 67 -17.27 -10.22 0.86
C SER A 67 -16.19 -9.13 0.87
N LEU A 68 -15.15 -9.29 0.05
CA LEU A 68 -14.19 -8.23 -0.21
C LEU A 68 -14.75 -7.31 -1.30
N VAL A 69 -15.18 -6.10 -0.93
CA VAL A 69 -15.82 -5.15 -1.85
C VAL A 69 -14.84 -4.05 -2.23
N SER A 70 -14.54 -3.88 -3.52
CA SER A 70 -13.56 -2.88 -3.96
C SER A 70 -13.79 -2.42 -5.40
N ARG A 71 -13.07 -1.37 -5.83
CA ARG A 71 -13.16 -0.89 -7.22
C ARG A 71 -12.66 -1.91 -8.24
N SER A 72 -11.54 -2.59 -7.98
CA SER A 72 -10.90 -3.48 -8.96
C SER A 72 -11.08 -4.97 -8.71
N GLY A 73 -11.45 -5.40 -7.49
CA GLY A 73 -11.52 -6.82 -7.10
C GLY A 73 -10.16 -7.53 -6.96
N ALA A 74 -9.06 -6.83 -7.25
CA ALA A 74 -7.71 -7.39 -7.17
C ALA A 74 -7.31 -7.67 -5.72
N LEU A 75 -6.44 -8.65 -5.49
CA LEU A 75 -5.81 -8.94 -4.20
C LEU A 75 -4.31 -8.56 -4.21
N PRO A 76 -3.66 -8.40 -3.05
CA PRO A 76 -2.21 -8.30 -2.95
C PRO A 76 -1.55 -9.54 -3.56
N PHE A 77 -0.32 -9.39 -4.06
CA PHE A 77 0.45 -10.56 -4.48
C PHE A 77 0.85 -11.40 -3.27
N VAL A 78 1.31 -12.63 -3.49
CA VAL A 78 1.83 -13.52 -2.44
C VAL A 78 3.35 -13.42 -2.38
N TRP A 79 3.90 -13.32 -1.17
CA TRP A 79 5.35 -13.35 -0.93
C TRP A 79 5.97 -14.61 -1.54
N GLN A 80 7.06 -14.43 -2.27
CA GLN A 80 7.98 -15.53 -2.59
C GLN A 80 8.99 -15.69 -1.47
N ARG A 81 9.58 -16.88 -1.32
CA ARG A 81 10.65 -17.11 -0.34
C ARG A 81 11.75 -16.06 -0.54
N PRO A 82 12.13 -15.29 0.50
CA PRO A 82 13.18 -14.30 0.39
C PRO A 82 14.49 -14.95 -0.06
N THR A 83 15.19 -14.28 -0.97
CA THR A 83 16.51 -14.66 -1.46
C THR A 83 17.26 -13.38 -1.81
N GLU A 84 18.58 -13.42 -1.79
CA GLU A 84 19.40 -12.30 -2.26
C GLU A 84 19.15 -12.08 -3.76
N THR A 85 18.77 -10.86 -4.12
CA THR A 85 18.49 -10.50 -5.53
C THR A 85 19.75 -10.01 -6.24
N GLY A 86 20.70 -9.42 -5.50
CA GLY A 86 21.93 -8.86 -6.03
C GLY A 86 21.71 -7.70 -7.01
N LEU A 87 20.83 -6.75 -6.67
CA LEU A 87 20.50 -5.60 -7.53
C LEU A 87 21.77 -4.84 -7.99
N ARG A 88 21.83 -4.52 -9.29
CA ARG A 88 22.93 -3.74 -9.89
C ARG A 88 22.44 -2.48 -10.58
N HIS A 89 21.56 -2.63 -11.55
CA HIS A 89 20.99 -1.54 -12.34
C HIS A 89 19.96 -0.74 -11.55
N LEU A 90 19.26 -1.42 -10.63
CA LEU A 90 18.28 -0.81 -9.73
C LEU A 90 18.86 -0.47 -8.35
N ALA A 91 20.17 -0.64 -8.13
CA ALA A 91 20.80 -0.30 -6.86
C ALA A 91 20.64 1.20 -6.54
N PRO A 92 20.38 1.59 -5.28
CA PRO A 92 20.23 3.00 -4.88
C PRO A 92 21.40 3.89 -5.32
N GLU A 93 22.63 3.41 -5.22
CA GLU A 93 23.86 4.10 -5.61
C GLU A 93 23.90 4.34 -7.12
N ARG A 94 23.49 3.34 -7.91
CA ARG A 94 23.37 3.46 -9.36
C ARG A 94 22.34 4.51 -9.72
N LEU A 95 21.15 4.50 -9.10
CA LEU A 95 20.12 5.50 -9.39
C LEU A 95 20.55 6.92 -9.03
N ARG A 96 21.27 7.12 -7.92
CA ARG A 96 21.81 8.44 -7.55
C ARG A 96 22.85 8.98 -8.55
N SER A 97 23.51 8.09 -9.29
CA SER A 97 24.47 8.47 -10.34
C SER A 97 23.80 8.85 -11.67
N LEU A 98 22.50 8.59 -11.83
CA LEU A 98 21.77 8.97 -13.04
C LEU A 98 21.60 10.49 -13.07
N GLY A 99 22.03 11.10 -14.17
CA GLY A 99 21.86 12.53 -14.40
C GLY A 99 20.45 12.86 -14.92
N GLY A 100 19.80 13.85 -14.31
CA GLY A 100 18.53 14.41 -14.80
C GLY A 100 17.32 13.49 -14.62
N PRO A 101 16.15 13.90 -15.14
CA PRO A 101 14.95 13.12 -14.97
C PRO A 101 15.01 11.82 -15.79
N VAL A 102 14.61 10.71 -15.17
CA VAL A 102 14.53 9.38 -15.79
C VAL A 102 13.06 9.05 -15.97
N THR A 103 12.64 8.80 -17.20
CA THR A 103 11.23 8.47 -17.50
C THR A 103 10.87 7.07 -16.99
N LEU A 104 9.58 6.75 -16.92
CA LEU A 104 9.11 5.39 -16.64
C LEU A 104 9.63 4.36 -17.65
N SER A 105 9.78 4.76 -18.93
CA SER A 105 10.40 3.87 -19.93
C SER A 105 11.87 3.62 -19.59
N GLY A 106 12.61 4.66 -19.19
CA GLY A 106 13.99 4.50 -18.75
C GLY A 106 14.13 3.60 -17.53
N PHE A 107 13.22 3.69 -16.55
CA PHE A 107 13.20 2.72 -15.44
C PHE A 107 12.82 1.31 -15.89
N ALA A 108 11.89 1.15 -16.83
CA ALA A 108 11.59 -0.14 -17.43
C ALA A 108 12.82 -0.73 -18.14
N ASP A 109 13.64 0.08 -18.80
CA ASP A 109 14.89 -0.36 -19.43
C ASP A 109 15.93 -0.80 -18.40
N LEU A 110 16.02 -0.14 -17.25
CA LEU A 110 16.86 -0.60 -16.13
C LEU A 110 16.37 -1.93 -15.56
N ILE A 111 15.05 -2.13 -15.44
CA ILE A 111 14.49 -3.42 -15.02
C ILE A 111 14.79 -4.49 -16.08
N ARG A 112 14.63 -4.18 -17.38
CA ARG A 112 15.00 -5.10 -18.48
C ARG A 112 16.46 -5.53 -18.38
N ALA A 113 17.38 -4.59 -18.16
CA ALA A 113 18.80 -4.91 -18.01
C ALA A 113 19.06 -5.83 -16.80
N GLU A 114 18.42 -5.54 -15.65
CA GLU A 114 18.55 -6.37 -14.44
C GLU A 114 18.07 -7.82 -14.66
N LEU A 115 16.94 -8.00 -15.34
CA LEU A 115 16.36 -9.32 -15.60
C LEU A 115 17.08 -10.08 -16.71
N ALA A 116 17.53 -9.39 -17.77
CA ALA A 116 18.24 -10.01 -18.88
C ALA A 116 19.55 -10.67 -18.46
N GLU A 117 20.29 -10.08 -17.50
CA GLU A 117 21.50 -10.69 -16.90
C GLU A 117 21.22 -12.04 -16.21
N ARG A 118 19.95 -12.35 -15.91
CA ARG A 118 19.48 -13.58 -15.27
C ARG A 118 18.68 -14.48 -16.22
N GLY A 119 18.60 -14.12 -17.50
CA GLY A 119 17.80 -14.85 -18.49
C GLY A 119 16.28 -14.71 -18.29
N GLU A 120 15.83 -13.69 -17.55
CA GLU A 120 14.41 -13.40 -17.32
C GLU A 120 13.93 -12.22 -18.19
N SER A 121 12.66 -12.25 -18.60
CA SER A 121 12.05 -11.21 -19.43
C SER A 121 11.16 -10.27 -18.61
N TRP A 122 11.48 -8.98 -18.65
CA TRP A 122 10.62 -7.95 -18.06
C TRP A 122 9.25 -7.87 -18.73
N ASP A 123 9.19 -7.98 -20.06
CA ASP A 123 7.93 -7.80 -20.78
C ASP A 123 6.97 -8.98 -20.50
N GLU A 124 7.49 -10.20 -20.36
CA GLU A 124 6.70 -11.36 -19.90
C GLU A 124 6.25 -11.18 -18.45
N LEU A 125 7.14 -10.75 -17.56
CA LEU A 125 6.80 -10.49 -16.16
C LEU A 125 5.74 -9.39 -16.03
N ALA A 126 5.88 -8.28 -16.75
CA ALA A 126 4.95 -7.17 -16.73
C ALA A 126 3.56 -7.56 -17.29
N ALA A 127 3.54 -8.38 -18.34
CA ALA A 127 2.31 -8.95 -18.88
C ALA A 127 1.62 -9.87 -17.86
N TRP A 128 2.40 -10.76 -17.22
CA TRP A 128 1.90 -11.64 -16.16
C TRP A 128 1.34 -10.87 -14.97
N ILE A 129 2.07 -9.86 -14.47
CA ILE A 129 1.62 -8.97 -13.39
C ILE A 129 0.28 -8.33 -13.76
N THR A 130 0.18 -7.80 -14.98
CA THR A 130 -1.03 -7.11 -15.45
C THR A 130 -2.21 -8.07 -15.55
N ALA A 131 -1.99 -9.30 -16.03
CA ALA A 131 -3.01 -10.33 -16.09
C ALA A 131 -3.46 -10.80 -14.69
N ALA A 132 -2.51 -11.00 -13.76
CA ALA A 132 -2.78 -11.42 -12.39
C ALA A 132 -3.71 -10.45 -11.65
N MET A 133 -3.64 -9.15 -11.96
CA MET A 133 -4.52 -8.13 -11.36
C MET A 133 -5.99 -8.21 -11.79
N ARG A 134 -6.32 -8.99 -12.83
CA ARG A 134 -7.68 -9.13 -13.38
C ARG A 134 -8.22 -10.56 -13.31
N ARG A 135 -7.38 -11.51 -12.92
CA ARG A 135 -7.73 -12.93 -12.85
C ARG A 135 -8.69 -13.18 -11.68
N ASP A 136 -9.47 -14.24 -11.79
CA ASP A 136 -10.23 -14.79 -10.67
C ASP A 136 -9.33 -14.92 -9.41
N PRO A 137 -9.75 -14.41 -8.25
CA PRO A 137 -8.92 -14.40 -7.05
C PRO A 137 -8.42 -15.77 -6.61
N ALA A 138 -9.27 -16.80 -6.63
CA ALA A 138 -8.90 -18.14 -6.18
C ALA A 138 -7.87 -18.77 -7.14
N ALA A 139 -8.13 -18.69 -8.45
CA ALA A 139 -7.18 -19.14 -9.47
C ALA A 139 -5.83 -18.42 -9.36
N ASN A 140 -5.86 -17.10 -9.12
CA ASN A 140 -4.66 -16.30 -8.97
C ASN A 140 -3.86 -16.65 -7.71
N LEU A 141 -4.53 -16.85 -6.56
CA LEU A 141 -3.88 -17.27 -5.32
C LEU A 141 -3.24 -18.66 -5.47
N ARG A 142 -3.94 -19.61 -6.11
CA ARG A 142 -3.42 -20.97 -6.35
C ARG A 142 -2.13 -20.94 -7.17
N GLU A 143 -2.13 -20.19 -8.27
CA GLU A 143 -0.93 -20.03 -9.11
C GLU A 143 0.22 -19.38 -8.34
N GLN A 144 -0.05 -18.31 -7.59
CA GLN A 144 0.99 -17.62 -6.84
C GLN A 144 1.55 -18.45 -5.68
N LEU A 145 0.72 -19.26 -5.01
CA LEU A 145 1.15 -20.20 -3.97
C LEU A 145 2.09 -21.27 -4.55
N ALA A 146 1.81 -21.76 -5.76
CA ALA A 146 2.71 -22.68 -6.47
C ALA A 146 4.06 -22.01 -6.85
N MET A 147 4.10 -20.68 -6.92
CA MET A 147 5.29 -19.90 -7.27
C MET A 147 6.11 -19.41 -6.06
N VAL A 148 5.73 -19.74 -4.82
CA VAL A 148 6.42 -19.24 -3.60
C VAL A 148 7.92 -19.60 -3.63
N ASP A 149 8.23 -20.81 -4.09
CA ASP A 149 9.59 -21.36 -4.16
C ASP A 149 10.17 -21.33 -5.59
N ALA A 150 9.50 -20.64 -6.51
CA ALA A 150 9.96 -20.54 -7.88
C ALA A 150 11.33 -19.84 -7.95
N PRO A 151 12.26 -20.32 -8.81
CA PRO A 151 13.63 -19.80 -8.86
C PRO A 151 13.71 -18.40 -9.46
N GLN A 152 12.70 -17.96 -10.24
CA GLN A 152 12.68 -16.67 -10.92
C GLN A 152 12.76 -15.51 -9.92
N LEU A 153 13.70 -14.60 -10.14
CA LEU A 153 13.99 -13.48 -9.26
C LEU A 153 13.20 -12.22 -9.62
N GLY A 154 12.60 -12.14 -10.81
CA GLY A 154 12.07 -10.88 -11.32
C GLY A 154 11.04 -10.19 -10.42
N ARG A 155 10.09 -10.95 -9.84
CA ARG A 155 9.13 -10.40 -8.86
C ARG A 155 9.83 -9.92 -7.58
N ARG A 156 10.82 -10.66 -7.09
CA ARG A 156 11.61 -10.31 -5.89
C ARG A 156 12.42 -9.03 -6.12
N ILE A 157 13.05 -8.91 -7.29
CA ILE A 157 13.79 -7.73 -7.74
C ILE A 157 12.90 -6.50 -7.75
N VAL A 158 11.72 -6.57 -8.39
CA VAL A 158 10.80 -5.44 -8.48
C VAL A 158 10.25 -5.05 -7.10
N GLN A 159 9.93 -6.04 -6.27
CA GLN A 159 9.47 -5.83 -4.89
C GLN A 159 10.55 -5.14 -4.03
N GLU A 160 11.78 -5.64 -4.06
CA GLU A 160 12.90 -5.08 -3.31
C GLU A 160 13.20 -3.66 -3.79
N ALA A 161 13.33 -3.45 -5.10
CA ALA A 161 13.62 -2.15 -5.70
C ALA A 161 12.54 -1.11 -5.37
N ALA A 162 11.27 -1.50 -5.27
CA ALA A 162 10.19 -0.58 -4.88
C ALA A 162 10.41 0.05 -3.49
N HIS A 163 11.02 -0.68 -2.55
CA HIS A 163 11.32 -0.18 -1.20
C HIS A 163 12.69 0.47 -1.08
N THR A 164 13.73 -0.13 -1.67
CA THR A 164 15.12 0.32 -1.49
C THR A 164 15.47 1.47 -2.42
N ALA A 165 15.00 1.41 -3.66
CA ALA A 165 15.33 2.35 -4.73
C ALA A 165 14.16 3.28 -5.09
N GLY A 166 12.91 2.87 -4.82
CA GLY A 166 11.68 3.58 -5.13
C GLY A 166 11.68 5.07 -4.72
N PRO A 167 12.09 5.44 -3.49
CA PRO A 167 12.16 6.85 -3.11
C PRO A 167 13.17 7.69 -3.89
N ILE A 168 14.24 7.07 -4.42
CA ILE A 168 15.21 7.77 -5.28
C ILE A 168 14.64 7.86 -6.69
N ALA A 169 14.14 6.75 -7.23
CA ALA A 169 13.50 6.69 -8.53
C ALA A 169 12.36 7.72 -8.65
N TRP A 170 11.55 7.86 -7.60
CA TRP A 170 10.44 8.80 -7.54
C TRP A 170 10.86 10.25 -7.81
N ARG A 171 11.98 10.70 -7.24
CA ARG A 171 12.50 12.07 -7.45
C ARG A 171 13.08 12.29 -8.84
N LEU A 172 13.57 11.22 -9.48
CA LEU A 172 14.07 11.26 -10.85
C LEU A 172 12.93 11.25 -11.87
N LEU A 173 11.73 10.81 -11.51
CA LEU A 173 10.61 10.79 -12.44
C LEU A 173 10.15 12.22 -12.82
N PRO A 174 9.86 12.48 -14.10
CA PRO A 174 9.09 13.64 -14.51
C PRO A 174 7.72 13.70 -13.80
N PRO A 175 7.15 14.89 -13.54
CA PRO A 175 5.84 15.02 -12.90
C PRO A 175 4.71 14.27 -13.61
N SER A 176 4.70 14.25 -14.95
CA SER A 176 3.72 13.51 -15.76
C SER A 176 3.77 12.00 -15.52
N ASP A 177 4.97 11.47 -15.30
CA ASP A 177 5.20 10.06 -15.04
C ASP A 177 4.83 9.67 -13.60
N ARG A 178 5.11 10.55 -12.63
CA ARG A 178 4.62 10.42 -11.26
C ARG A 178 3.09 10.33 -11.23
N GLU A 179 2.42 11.22 -11.96
CA GLU A 179 0.96 11.22 -12.06
C GLU A 179 0.42 9.97 -12.73
N ARG A 180 1.09 9.48 -13.80
CA ARG A 180 0.73 8.22 -14.45
C ARG A 180 0.83 7.04 -13.50
N LEU A 181 1.87 6.96 -12.66
CA LEU A 181 1.96 5.92 -11.64
C LEU A 181 0.81 6.01 -10.62
N ARG A 182 0.54 7.21 -10.09
CA ARG A 182 -0.54 7.43 -9.11
C ARG A 182 -1.92 7.05 -9.63
N THR A 183 -2.24 7.44 -10.85
CA THR A 183 -3.60 7.29 -11.39
C THR A 183 -3.83 5.93 -12.01
N ARG A 184 -2.82 5.35 -12.69
CA ARG A 184 -3.01 4.11 -13.48
C ARG A 184 -2.40 2.87 -12.84
N HIS A 185 -1.33 3.02 -12.06
CA HIS A 185 -0.53 1.89 -11.57
C HIS A 185 -0.48 1.74 -10.04
N LEU A 186 -1.03 2.69 -9.29
CA LEU A 186 -1.04 2.70 -7.82
C LEU A 186 -1.44 1.34 -7.25
N ARG A 187 -2.55 0.76 -7.73
CA ARG A 187 -3.05 -0.52 -7.23
C ARG A 187 -2.10 -1.69 -7.51
N THR A 188 -1.52 -1.75 -8.70
CA THR A 188 -0.57 -2.81 -9.07
C THR A 188 0.72 -2.69 -8.27
N VAL A 189 1.29 -1.49 -8.19
CA VAL A 189 2.55 -1.23 -7.47
C VAL A 189 2.39 -1.50 -5.97
N THR A 190 1.31 -1.01 -5.34
CA THR A 190 1.04 -1.30 -3.91
C THR A 190 0.86 -2.79 -3.65
N SER A 191 0.18 -3.51 -4.53
CA SER A 191 -0.05 -4.96 -4.40
C SER A 191 1.24 -5.78 -4.53
N LEU A 192 2.19 -5.32 -5.34
CA LEU A 192 3.51 -5.95 -5.51
C LEU A 192 4.49 -5.59 -4.40
N ALA A 193 4.56 -4.32 -4.03
CA ALA A 193 5.49 -3.82 -3.02
C ALA A 193 5.12 -4.34 -1.62
N SER A 194 3.84 -4.55 -1.35
CA SER A 194 3.34 -5.04 -0.07
C SER A 194 2.51 -6.32 -0.25
N PRO A 195 3.15 -7.46 -0.58
CA PRO A 195 2.46 -8.72 -0.76
C PRO A 195 2.04 -9.35 0.58
N MET A 196 1.02 -10.20 0.54
CA MET A 196 0.59 -10.99 1.69
C MET A 196 1.49 -12.20 1.92
N VAL A 197 1.60 -12.64 3.17
CA VAL A 197 2.36 -13.87 3.50
C VAL A 197 1.64 -15.12 2.96
N PRO A 198 2.37 -16.19 2.57
CA PRO A 198 1.76 -17.38 1.97
C PRO A 198 0.70 -18.04 2.85
N ARG A 199 0.88 -18.01 4.18
CA ARG A 199 -0.10 -18.53 5.12
C ARG A 199 -1.46 -17.84 4.98
N ASN A 200 -1.49 -16.52 4.86
CA ASN A 200 -2.74 -15.77 4.71
C ASN A 200 -3.35 -16.01 3.32
N ALA A 201 -2.51 -16.13 2.28
CA ALA A 201 -2.98 -16.50 0.95
C ALA A 201 -3.66 -17.88 0.92
N ALA A 202 -3.12 -18.86 1.65
CA ALA A 202 -3.71 -20.19 1.77
C ALA A 202 -5.09 -20.14 2.46
N VAL A 203 -5.21 -19.39 3.57
CA VAL A 203 -6.50 -19.19 4.25
C VAL A 203 -7.53 -18.56 3.31
N LEU A 204 -7.15 -17.51 2.57
CA LEU A 204 -8.05 -16.88 1.61
C LEU A 204 -8.48 -17.87 0.51
N LEU A 205 -7.54 -18.66 -0.02
CA LEU A 205 -7.82 -19.66 -1.05
C LEU A 205 -8.84 -20.69 -0.54
N GLU A 206 -8.64 -21.24 0.65
CA GLU A 206 -9.58 -22.19 1.27
C GLU A 206 -10.98 -21.59 1.41
N LEU A 207 -11.08 -20.32 1.84
CA LEU A 207 -12.37 -19.64 1.99
C LEU A 207 -13.05 -19.35 0.64
N PHE A 208 -12.29 -19.00 -0.39
CA PHE A 208 -12.83 -18.84 -1.74
C PHE A 208 -13.33 -20.17 -2.30
N GLU A 209 -12.56 -21.26 -2.14
CA GLU A 209 -12.94 -22.60 -2.60
C GLU A 209 -14.15 -23.15 -1.84
N ALA A 210 -14.27 -22.85 -0.55
CA ALA A 210 -15.45 -23.18 0.27
C ALA A 210 -16.68 -22.31 -0.04
N GLY A 211 -16.52 -21.22 -0.81
CA GLY A 211 -17.59 -20.29 -1.13
C GLY A 211 -18.04 -19.41 0.04
N THR A 212 -17.28 -19.37 1.14
CA THR A 212 -17.55 -18.49 2.29
C THR A 212 -16.92 -17.11 2.12
N LEU A 213 -15.98 -16.95 1.18
CA LEU A 213 -15.42 -15.66 0.76
C LEU A 213 -15.70 -15.38 -0.72
N GLU A 214 -16.15 -14.17 -1.04
CA GLU A 214 -16.26 -13.68 -2.42
C GLU A 214 -15.56 -12.33 -2.60
N ALA A 215 -15.07 -12.04 -3.82
CA ALA A 215 -14.53 -10.75 -4.19
C ALA A 215 -15.48 -10.03 -5.15
N LEU A 216 -15.87 -8.82 -4.79
CA LEU A 216 -16.89 -8.04 -5.49
C LEU A 216 -16.24 -6.77 -6.08
N PRO A 217 -15.86 -6.79 -7.37
CA PRO A 217 -15.30 -5.63 -8.06
C PRO A 217 -16.38 -4.60 -8.40
N GLY A 218 -15.94 -3.40 -8.77
CA GLY A 218 -16.80 -2.30 -9.18
C GLY A 218 -17.72 -1.80 -8.08
N LEU A 219 -17.25 -1.73 -6.84
CA LEU A 219 -17.99 -1.12 -5.74
C LEU A 219 -18.34 0.35 -6.06
N GLU A 220 -19.63 0.67 -6.05
CA GLU A 220 -20.16 2.00 -6.37
C GLU A 220 -20.65 2.72 -5.10
N LYS A 221 -21.46 2.03 -4.29
CA LYS A 221 -22.12 2.62 -3.12
C LYS A 221 -22.36 1.59 -2.03
N ILE A 222 -22.31 2.05 -0.78
CA ILE A 222 -22.77 1.31 0.39
C ILE A 222 -23.77 2.19 1.12
N GLU A 223 -24.93 1.63 1.45
CA GLU A 223 -26.02 2.35 2.12
C GLU A 223 -26.40 1.65 3.42
N PRO A 224 -26.49 2.39 4.54
CA PRO A 224 -26.91 1.82 5.81
C PRO A 224 -28.42 1.54 5.83
N GLY A 225 -28.83 0.59 6.66
CA GLY A 225 -30.20 0.17 6.86
C GLY A 225 -30.27 -0.91 7.94
N ARG A 226 -31.34 -1.71 7.99
CA ARG A 226 -31.38 -2.90 8.87
C ARG A 226 -30.22 -3.87 8.55
N ARG A 227 -29.85 -3.93 7.28
CA ARG A 227 -28.63 -4.53 6.74
C ARG A 227 -28.05 -3.52 5.76
N PHE A 228 -26.75 -3.51 5.58
CA PHE A 228 -26.09 -2.67 4.58
C PHE A 228 -26.45 -3.16 3.19
N ARG A 229 -26.74 -2.23 2.28
CA ARG A 229 -26.92 -2.51 0.85
C ARG A 229 -25.67 -2.09 0.10
N ILE A 230 -25.04 -3.03 -0.58
CA ILE A 230 -23.77 -2.84 -1.28
C ILE A 230 -24.04 -2.96 -2.78
N THR A 231 -23.91 -1.86 -3.50
CA THR A 231 -24.05 -1.83 -4.97
C THR A 231 -22.67 -1.97 -5.60
N HIS A 232 -22.53 -2.96 -6.48
CA HIS A 232 -21.29 -3.28 -7.18
C HIS A 232 -21.58 -3.68 -8.63
N ALA A 233 -20.53 -3.91 -9.44
CA ALA A 233 -20.67 -4.11 -10.89
C ALA A 233 -21.63 -5.24 -11.32
N ALA A 234 -21.78 -6.30 -10.51
CA ALA A 234 -22.65 -7.43 -10.83
C ALA A 234 -24.02 -7.38 -10.11
N GLY A 235 -24.33 -6.27 -9.42
CA GLY A 235 -25.63 -6.05 -8.80
C GLY A 235 -25.53 -5.61 -7.34
N VAL A 236 -26.40 -6.17 -6.50
CA VAL A 236 -26.55 -5.76 -5.10
C VAL A 236 -26.29 -6.95 -4.18
N ARG A 237 -25.54 -6.70 -3.09
CA ARG A 237 -25.36 -7.60 -1.95
C ARG A 237 -25.84 -6.94 -0.67
N THR A 238 -26.10 -7.76 0.35
CA THR A 238 -26.43 -7.24 1.68
C THR A 238 -25.58 -7.89 2.76
N ALA A 239 -25.15 -7.10 3.73
CA ALA A 239 -24.33 -7.55 4.85
C ALA A 239 -24.93 -7.03 6.17
N GLY A 240 -24.80 -7.79 7.25
CA GLY A 240 -25.18 -7.32 8.58
C GLY A 240 -24.10 -6.44 9.22
N ALA A 241 -22.84 -6.62 8.81
CA ALA A 241 -21.73 -5.76 9.21
C ALA A 241 -20.89 -5.30 8.02
N VAL A 242 -20.31 -4.10 8.13
CA VAL A 242 -19.38 -3.52 7.17
C VAL A 242 -18.12 -3.07 7.90
N ILE A 243 -16.96 -3.53 7.46
CA ILE A 243 -15.67 -3.20 8.07
C ILE A 243 -14.82 -2.43 7.06
N ASN A 244 -14.40 -1.23 7.42
CA ASN A 244 -13.57 -0.40 6.57
C ASN A 244 -12.12 -0.91 6.58
N ALA A 245 -11.59 -1.32 5.42
CA ALA A 245 -10.18 -1.69 5.25
C ALA A 245 -9.44 -0.71 4.33
N VAL A 246 -9.99 0.50 4.14
CA VAL A 246 -9.35 1.56 3.36
C VAL A 246 -8.31 2.25 4.22
N ASN A 247 -7.05 2.01 3.90
CA ASN A 247 -5.95 2.68 4.57
C ASN A 247 -5.93 4.19 4.27
N PRO A 248 -5.43 5.01 5.22
CA PRO A 248 -5.17 6.42 4.96
C PRO A 248 -4.27 6.58 3.73
N PRO A 249 -4.48 7.61 2.89
CA PRO A 249 -3.56 7.88 1.80
C PRO A 249 -2.16 8.26 2.36
N PRO A 250 -1.10 8.08 1.58
CA PRO A 250 0.22 8.60 1.92
C PRO A 250 0.15 10.08 2.30
N HIS A 251 0.98 10.50 3.24
CA HIS A 251 1.02 11.88 3.77
C HIS A 251 -0.24 12.35 4.51
N ALA A 252 -1.20 11.47 4.75
CA ALA A 252 -2.34 11.80 5.61
C ALA A 252 -1.86 12.14 7.02
N ILE A 253 -2.38 13.25 7.56
CA ILE A 253 -2.07 13.71 8.90
C ILE A 253 -3.10 13.09 9.85
N PRO A 254 -2.67 12.39 10.92
CA PRO A 254 -3.60 11.92 11.94
C PRO A 254 -4.25 13.10 12.67
N ARG A 255 -5.51 12.96 13.09
CA ARG A 255 -6.29 14.01 13.79
C ARG A 255 -5.53 14.63 14.96
N ALA A 256 -4.81 13.82 15.74
CA ALA A 256 -4.03 14.29 16.88
C ALA A 256 -2.89 15.26 16.50
N ALA A 257 -2.45 15.26 15.25
CA ALA A 257 -1.37 16.12 14.74
C ALA A 257 -1.86 17.26 13.82
N GLU A 258 -3.17 17.39 13.60
CA GLU A 258 -3.74 18.37 12.66
C GLU A 258 -3.44 19.82 13.05
N ALA A 259 -3.57 20.15 14.34
CA ALA A 259 -3.25 21.48 14.86
C ALA A 259 -1.76 21.82 14.68
N LEU A 260 -0.88 20.85 14.90
CA LEU A 260 0.56 21.01 14.71
C LEU A 260 0.91 21.25 13.24
N ALA A 261 0.39 20.42 12.34
CA ALA A 261 0.65 20.55 10.91
C ALA A 261 0.15 21.90 10.37
N THR A 262 -1.07 22.29 10.75
CA THR A 262 -1.65 23.60 10.39
C THR A 262 -0.78 24.76 10.89
N SER A 263 -0.30 24.69 12.14
CA SER A 263 0.58 25.72 12.71
C SER A 263 1.92 25.82 11.98
N LEU A 264 2.53 24.69 11.62
CA LEU A 264 3.79 24.66 10.86
C LEU A 264 3.63 25.30 9.47
N LEU A 265 2.56 24.94 8.75
CA LEU A 265 2.25 25.53 7.44
C LEU A 265 2.02 27.04 7.55
N ALA A 266 1.30 27.50 8.58
CA ALA A 266 1.08 28.92 8.84
C ALA A 266 2.38 29.69 9.17
N GLN A 267 3.40 28.99 9.68
CA GLN A 267 4.74 29.54 9.96
C GLN A 267 5.70 29.42 8.77
N GLY A 268 5.20 29.09 7.58
CA GLY A 268 6.01 29.05 6.35
C GLY A 268 6.67 27.70 6.07
N ALA A 269 6.28 26.62 6.77
CA ALA A 269 6.67 25.28 6.35
C ALA A 269 6.13 24.99 4.94
N ALA A 270 7.00 24.50 4.05
CA ALA A 270 6.60 24.19 2.69
C ALA A 270 5.89 22.83 2.61
N GLN A 271 4.88 22.74 1.73
CA GLN A 271 4.29 21.47 1.31
C GLN A 271 5.01 20.98 0.05
N ASP A 272 5.29 19.69 -0.01
CA ASP A 272 5.86 19.09 -1.23
C ASP A 272 4.76 18.92 -2.29
N SER A 273 5.11 19.05 -3.57
CA SER A 273 4.16 18.91 -4.67
C SER A 273 3.57 17.50 -4.77
N ASP A 274 4.27 16.52 -4.20
CA ASP A 274 3.83 15.13 -4.11
C ASP A 274 3.00 14.81 -2.85
N GLY A 275 2.79 15.80 -1.97
CA GLY A 275 2.10 15.68 -0.69
C GLY A 275 3.06 15.64 0.51
N GLY A 276 2.54 15.91 1.70
CA GLY A 276 3.35 15.97 2.92
C GLY A 276 4.20 17.24 3.05
N LEU A 277 4.96 17.33 4.13
CA LEU A 277 5.83 18.46 4.41
C LEU A 277 7.14 18.33 3.63
N ALA A 278 7.55 19.37 2.92
CA ALA A 278 8.79 19.38 2.16
C ALA A 278 10.00 19.26 3.12
N THR A 279 10.93 18.37 2.78
CA THR A 279 12.15 18.16 3.56
C THR A 279 13.40 18.21 2.70
N ASP A 280 14.50 18.60 3.31
CA ASP A 280 15.82 18.43 2.70
C ASP A 280 16.12 16.93 2.52
N PRO A 281 16.36 16.43 1.29
CA PRO A 281 16.51 14.99 1.05
C PRO A 281 17.73 14.35 1.73
N GLY A 282 18.78 15.15 1.96
CA GLY A 282 20.02 14.68 2.58
C GLY A 282 19.89 14.50 4.10
N THR A 283 19.13 15.37 4.76
CA THR A 283 19.08 15.47 6.23
C THR A 283 17.73 15.14 6.84
N GLY A 284 16.64 15.22 6.08
CA GLY A 284 15.27 15.10 6.58
C GLY A 284 14.78 16.33 7.36
N ARG A 285 15.50 17.47 7.28
CA ARG A 285 15.09 18.72 7.92
C ARG A 285 13.87 19.31 7.21
N LEU A 286 12.92 19.81 7.99
CA LEU A 286 11.75 20.52 7.46
C LEU A 286 12.20 21.77 6.71
N LEU A 287 11.62 22.05 5.55
CA LEU A 287 11.85 23.31 4.84
C LEU A 287 10.88 24.38 5.32
N ILE A 288 11.40 25.48 5.86
CA ILE A 288 10.64 26.68 6.23
C ILE A 288 11.13 27.83 5.35
N GLU A 289 10.22 28.48 4.63
CA GLU A 289 10.53 29.54 3.66
C GLU A 289 11.65 29.12 2.67
N GLY A 290 11.64 27.86 2.26
CA GLY A 290 12.62 27.28 1.34
C GLY A 290 13.99 26.94 1.94
N ARG A 291 14.19 27.11 3.25
CA ARG A 291 15.45 26.78 3.94
C ARG A 291 15.30 25.61 4.90
N PRO A 292 16.27 24.68 4.99
CA PRO A 292 16.24 23.61 5.98
C PRO A 292 16.33 24.15 7.41
N ASP A 293 15.31 23.87 8.22
CA ASP A 293 15.24 24.31 9.61
C ASP A 293 16.31 23.66 10.49
N GLN A 294 16.79 24.40 11.48
CA GLN A 294 17.86 23.95 12.38
C GLN A 294 17.36 23.12 13.56
N ARG A 295 16.10 22.72 13.67
CA ARG A 295 15.58 21.99 14.84
C ARG A 295 14.56 20.92 14.46
N LEU A 296 13.87 21.10 13.35
CA LEU A 296 12.78 20.25 12.91
C LEU A 296 13.24 19.28 11.83
N HIS A 297 13.03 18.00 12.10
CA HIS A 297 13.19 16.90 11.15
C HIS A 297 11.87 16.16 11.05
N VAL A 298 11.54 15.68 9.86
CA VAL A 298 10.33 14.87 9.62
C VAL A 298 10.73 13.45 9.27
N VAL A 299 10.12 12.48 9.92
CA VAL A 299 10.36 11.04 9.69
C VAL A 299 9.00 10.33 9.64
N GLY A 300 8.84 9.42 8.70
CA GLY A 300 7.60 8.73 8.39
C GLY A 300 6.81 9.42 7.27
N ASP A 301 5.53 9.07 7.17
CA ASP A 301 4.67 9.45 6.04
C ASP A 301 4.40 10.95 5.93
N LEU A 302 4.58 11.72 7.01
CA LEU A 302 4.45 13.16 6.95
C LEU A 302 5.52 13.82 6.06
N ALA A 303 6.66 13.16 5.84
CA ALA A 303 7.70 13.69 4.96
C ALA A 303 7.27 13.58 3.49
N GLY A 304 7.33 14.71 2.77
CA GLY A 304 7.09 14.79 1.34
C GLY A 304 8.30 14.38 0.50
N GLY A 305 8.11 14.34 -0.83
CA GLY A 305 9.17 13.97 -1.77
C GLY A 305 9.52 12.48 -1.82
N GLY A 306 8.66 11.64 -1.22
CA GLY A 306 8.66 10.18 -1.31
C GLY A 306 7.62 9.65 -2.29
N PRO A 307 7.65 8.36 -2.64
CA PRO A 307 6.69 7.76 -3.55
C PRO A 307 5.27 7.76 -2.96
N PHE A 308 4.26 7.51 -3.79
CA PHE A 308 2.87 7.31 -3.35
C PHE A 308 2.63 6.02 -2.51
N LEU A 309 3.69 5.40 -2.01
CA LEU A 309 3.62 4.28 -1.09
C LEU A 309 3.81 4.82 0.33
N VAL A 310 2.99 4.36 1.26
CA VAL A 310 3.25 4.55 2.69
C VAL A 310 4.63 3.99 3.04
N SER A 311 5.33 4.66 3.93
CA SER A 311 6.70 4.32 4.31
C SER A 311 6.71 2.98 5.04
N GLY A 312 7.24 1.95 4.38
CA GLY A 312 7.54 0.69 5.04
C GLY A 312 8.62 0.85 6.11
N ILE A 313 8.75 -0.15 6.98
CA ILE A 313 9.76 -0.17 8.05
C ILE A 313 11.18 0.18 7.54
N PRO A 314 11.66 -0.40 6.40
CA PRO A 314 12.98 -0.04 5.88
C PRO A 314 13.10 1.44 5.48
N GLY A 315 12.04 2.01 4.90
CA GLY A 315 11.99 3.42 4.51
C GLY A 315 12.05 4.36 5.71
N VAL A 316 11.26 4.07 6.75
CA VAL A 316 11.27 4.83 8.01
C VAL A 316 12.63 4.72 8.70
N ALA A 317 13.23 3.52 8.75
CA ALA A 317 14.56 3.31 9.31
C ALA A 317 15.64 4.13 8.55
N ALA A 318 15.58 4.15 7.22
CA ALA A 318 16.49 4.94 6.41
C ALA A 318 16.33 6.46 6.64
N GLN A 319 15.10 6.95 6.80
CA GLN A 319 14.82 8.34 7.14
C GLN A 319 15.34 8.69 8.55
N ALA A 320 15.05 7.84 9.54
CA ALA A 320 15.52 8.00 10.92
C ALA A 320 17.05 8.03 11.00
N HIS A 321 17.73 7.14 10.25
CA HIS A 321 19.19 7.13 10.16
C HIS A 321 19.75 8.46 9.62
N ARG A 322 19.16 9.01 8.55
CA ARG A 322 19.57 10.32 8.01
C ARG A 322 19.36 11.45 9.01
N ALA A 323 18.21 11.49 9.67
CA ALA A 323 17.92 12.49 10.70
C ALA A 323 18.92 12.41 11.86
N ALA A 324 19.22 11.20 12.35
CA ALA A 324 20.19 10.99 13.43
C ALA A 324 21.60 11.48 13.05
N ARG A 325 22.07 11.20 11.83
CA ARG A 325 23.35 11.72 11.33
C ARG A 325 23.36 13.25 11.27
N SER A 326 22.27 13.86 10.80
CA SER A 326 22.14 15.33 10.71
C SER A 326 22.12 16.03 12.07
N ILE A 327 21.62 15.35 13.11
CA ILE A 327 21.62 15.87 14.48
C ILE A 327 23.02 15.79 15.08
N ARG A 328 23.75 14.69 14.85
CA ARG A 328 25.12 14.49 15.36
C ARG A 328 26.17 15.40 14.73
N SER A 329 25.92 15.89 13.51
CA SER A 329 26.85 16.77 12.80
C SER A 329 26.66 18.26 13.16
N ARG A 330 25.96 18.55 14.25
CA ARG A 330 25.81 19.90 14.83
C ARG A 330 26.69 20.00 16.07
#